data_AF-A0A6N9QGG3-F1
#
_entry.id   AF-A0A6N9QGG3-F1
#
_cell.length_a   1.000
_cell.length_b   1.000
_cell.length_c   1.000
_cell.angle_alpha   90.00
_cell.angle_beta   90.00
_cell.angle_gamma   90.00
#
_symmetry.space_group_name_H-M   'P 1'
#
loop_
_entity.id
_entity.type
_entity.pdbx_description
1 polymer ?
#
loop_
_entity_poly.entity_id
_entity_poly.type
_entity_poly.pdbx_seq_one_letter_code
_entity_poly.pdbx_strand_id
1 'polypeptide(L)'
;MTEKKKKTLAQSMGITRTVIRDPEESDIQLREDRIGRYFKKYLNKFVFDEFSPKFMEQSKAGDLMKGVPIPLRKKDLKAFAGGEGLPMLVIAENMTWVMGCDPHFKHTKDYVAILSKLYNYKLYEGMMKEGRDAAERGAMDDACIHFRAALCMKPDYLHAMYSYARACRAMYLNSRNEEYVGRFKAEALDYFELLTETHPRFAQGFYYLGYAYLNMGLYIKADLTWREFLRFSRNGKDKKEIRTRLQQLQGPVQIERGYNDVMSGRYEEGKARLEPFLNSQFNSWWPLYYYLGVAYEMTGNKSQAVASFKKVLTMNASHLETMKELVAIYEQEGDRENRRKYEKKMELIRKTQEEDQKAFKKEIEEEDKRLQEQEPENQEPEFIEDVKEESEEGSGRKRKIRRLDKK
;
A
#
# COMPACT_ATOMS: atom_id res chain seq x y z
N MET A 1 -0.29 4.44 48.41
CA MET A 1 -1.49 4.08 47.62
C MET A 1 -1.10 4.08 46.16
N THR A 2 -1.01 2.90 45.53
CA THR A 2 -0.71 2.76 44.10
C THR A 2 -1.92 3.17 43.28
N GLU A 3 -1.80 4.25 42.50
CA GLU A 3 -2.77 4.64 41.47
C GLU A 3 -2.97 3.48 40.48
N LYS A 4 -4.15 2.85 40.53
CA LYS A 4 -4.58 1.92 39.48
C LYS A 4 -4.82 2.73 38.20
N LYS A 5 -3.87 2.68 37.25
CA LYS A 5 -4.09 3.17 35.87
C LYS A 5 -5.43 2.63 35.35
N LYS A 6 -6.37 3.53 35.01
CA LYS A 6 -7.66 3.16 34.41
C LYS A 6 -7.38 2.40 33.11
N LYS A 7 -7.82 1.14 33.05
CA LYS A 7 -7.79 0.35 31.81
C LYS A 7 -8.67 1.04 30.76
N THR A 8 -8.19 1.14 29.52
CA THR A 8 -9.02 1.59 28.40
C THR A 8 -10.17 0.60 28.17
N LEU A 9 -11.24 1.03 27.50
CA LEU A 9 -12.36 0.14 27.16
C LEU A 9 -11.85 -1.12 26.40
N ALA A 10 -10.88 -0.95 25.50
CA ALA A 10 -10.21 -2.06 24.79
C ALA A 10 -9.49 -3.03 25.75
N GLN A 11 -8.72 -2.51 26.71
CA GLN A 11 -8.03 -3.32 27.74
C GLN A 11 -8.99 -4.02 28.70
N SER A 12 -10.15 -3.42 28.99
CA SER A 12 -11.21 -4.06 29.80
C SER A 12 -11.91 -5.22 29.09
N MET A 13 -11.81 -5.28 27.76
CA MET A 13 -12.44 -6.29 26.89
C MET A 13 -11.45 -7.35 26.38
N GLY A 14 -10.25 -7.44 26.97
CA GLY A 14 -9.25 -8.45 26.63
C GLY A 14 -8.37 -8.13 25.42
N ILE A 15 -8.44 -6.91 24.87
CA ILE A 15 -7.51 -6.44 23.83
C ILE A 15 -6.25 -5.93 24.54
N THR A 16 -5.20 -6.74 24.52
CA THR A 16 -3.98 -6.54 25.32
C THR A 16 -2.97 -5.59 24.69
N ARG A 17 -3.11 -5.25 23.41
CA ARG A 17 -2.16 -4.38 22.70
C ARG A 17 -2.90 -3.40 21.79
N THR A 18 -2.84 -2.12 22.13
CA THR A 18 -3.07 -1.05 21.15
C THR A 18 -1.71 -0.83 20.51
N VAL A 19 -1.50 -1.37 19.31
CA VAL A 19 -0.27 -1.07 18.56
C VAL A 19 -0.40 0.39 18.13
N ILE A 20 0.43 1.25 18.70
CA ILE A 20 0.57 2.63 18.26
C ILE A 20 1.82 2.62 17.39
N ARG A 21 1.62 2.61 16.06
CA ARG A 21 2.71 2.80 15.10
C ARG A 21 3.18 4.26 15.15
N ASP A 22 4.42 4.47 14.73
CA ASP A 22 4.92 5.82 14.52
C ASP A 22 4.04 6.54 13.47
N PRO A 23 3.74 7.84 13.61
CA PRO A 23 3.12 8.62 12.54
C PRO A 23 3.83 8.48 11.18
N GLU A 24 5.14 8.33 11.16
CA GLU A 24 5.92 8.08 9.93
C GLU A 24 5.62 6.71 9.29
N GLU A 25 4.96 5.80 10.00
CA GLU A 25 4.53 4.49 9.48
C GLU A 25 3.02 4.42 9.19
N SER A 26 2.24 5.41 9.64
CA SER A 26 0.77 5.33 9.68
C SER A 26 0.04 6.51 9.07
N ASP A 27 0.58 7.72 9.18
CA ASP A 27 0.02 8.93 8.58
C ASP A 27 0.45 9.06 7.12
N ILE A 28 -0.52 9.15 6.20
CA ILE A 28 -0.27 9.27 4.77
C ILE A 28 0.51 10.53 4.39
N GLN A 29 0.50 11.56 5.24
CA GLN A 29 1.26 12.79 5.01
C GLN A 29 2.74 12.67 5.40
N LEU A 30 3.13 11.60 6.09
CA LEU A 30 4.48 11.44 6.65
C LEU A 30 5.18 10.17 6.14
N ARG A 31 4.43 9.08 5.97
CA ARG A 31 4.96 7.81 5.49
C ARG A 31 5.44 7.87 4.04
N GLU A 32 6.30 6.94 3.65
CA GLU A 32 6.69 6.79 2.24
C GLU A 32 5.44 6.65 1.33
N ASP A 33 5.36 7.48 0.29
CA ASP A 33 4.29 7.44 -0.70
C ASP A 33 4.67 6.55 -1.89
N ARG A 34 4.61 5.24 -1.64
CA ARG A 34 5.05 4.20 -2.58
C ARG A 34 4.37 4.27 -3.95
N ILE A 35 3.12 4.71 -3.99
CA ILE A 35 2.26 4.74 -5.18
C ILE A 35 1.98 6.16 -5.71
N GLY A 36 2.46 7.21 -5.04
CA GLY A 36 2.23 8.62 -5.43
C GLY A 36 2.57 8.94 -6.88
N ARG A 37 3.66 8.35 -7.39
CA ARG A 37 4.11 8.49 -8.78
C ARG A 37 3.04 8.20 -9.83
N TYR A 38 2.07 7.32 -9.52
CA TYR A 38 0.98 6.99 -10.45
C TYR A 38 -0.14 8.03 -10.48
N PHE A 39 -0.19 8.93 -9.49
CA PHE A 39 -1.22 9.95 -9.35
C PHE A 39 -0.73 11.37 -9.65
N LYS A 40 0.56 11.65 -9.50
CA LYS A 40 1.12 12.99 -9.77
C LYS A 40 0.83 13.52 -11.18
N LYS A 41 0.72 12.63 -12.18
CA LYS A 41 0.26 12.99 -13.54
C LYS A 41 -1.06 13.77 -13.56
N TYR A 42 -1.94 13.59 -12.56
CA TYR A 42 -3.21 14.31 -12.48
C TYR A 42 -3.09 15.76 -12.00
N LEU A 43 -1.93 16.15 -11.47
CA LEU A 43 -1.65 17.53 -11.07
C LEU A 43 -1.51 18.45 -12.29
N ASN A 44 -1.23 17.91 -13.48
CA ASN A 44 -1.17 18.66 -14.74
C ASN A 44 -2.50 19.34 -15.15
N LYS A 45 -3.60 18.98 -14.47
CA LYS A 45 -4.93 19.55 -14.66
C LYS A 45 -5.05 20.92 -13.97
N PHE A 46 -4.11 21.28 -13.10
CA PHE A 46 -4.17 22.47 -12.26
C PHE A 46 -3.13 23.51 -12.68
N VAL A 47 -3.49 24.77 -12.41
CA VAL A 47 -2.62 25.93 -12.31
C VAL A 47 -2.84 26.49 -10.92
N PHE A 48 -1.82 27.12 -10.33
CA PHE A 48 -1.91 27.67 -8.98
C PHE A 48 -1.94 29.19 -9.01
N ASP A 49 -2.76 29.78 -8.15
CA ASP A 49 -2.88 31.23 -7.95
C ASP A 49 -2.96 31.53 -6.45
N GLU A 50 -3.33 32.74 -6.01
CA GLU A 50 -3.48 33.12 -4.62
C GLU A 50 -4.91 33.58 -4.28
N PHE A 51 -5.25 33.52 -2.98
CA PHE A 51 -6.47 34.16 -2.49
C PHE A 51 -6.32 35.68 -2.51
N SER A 52 -7.32 36.38 -3.05
CA SER A 52 -7.33 37.85 -2.97
C SER A 52 -7.36 38.35 -1.51
N PRO A 53 -6.67 39.46 -1.17
CA PRO A 53 -6.67 40.03 0.18
C PRO A 53 -8.07 40.26 0.74
N LYS A 54 -8.98 40.75 -0.10
CA LYS A 54 -10.38 41.00 0.26
C LYS A 54 -11.13 39.72 0.64
N PHE A 55 -10.88 38.61 -0.06
CA PHE A 55 -11.52 37.34 0.27
C PHE A 55 -11.00 36.81 1.62
N MET A 56 -9.69 36.93 1.86
CA MET A 56 -9.09 36.53 3.13
C MET A 56 -9.67 37.31 4.31
N GLU A 57 -9.81 38.64 4.21
CA GLU A 57 -10.42 39.46 5.26
C GLU A 57 -11.86 39.07 5.60
N GLN A 58 -12.62 38.57 4.61
CA GLN A 58 -14.02 38.17 4.78
C GLN A 58 -14.21 36.70 5.18
N SER A 59 -13.15 35.89 5.05
CA SER A 59 -13.17 34.45 5.31
C SER A 59 -12.85 34.15 6.76
N LYS A 60 -13.56 33.17 7.33
CA LYS A 60 -13.28 32.64 8.69
C LYS A 60 -11.93 31.92 8.82
N ALA A 61 -11.28 31.64 7.69
CA ALA A 61 -10.00 30.97 7.60
C ALA A 61 -8.95 31.84 6.89
N GLY A 62 -9.18 33.15 6.76
CA GLY A 62 -8.33 34.06 5.99
C GLY A 62 -6.89 34.14 6.50
N ASP A 63 -6.69 34.01 7.81
CA ASP A 63 -5.39 33.92 8.46
C ASP A 63 -4.56 32.72 8.00
N LEU A 64 -5.21 31.61 7.66
CA LEU A 64 -4.59 30.39 7.16
C LEU A 64 -4.34 30.40 5.64
N MET A 65 -4.93 31.35 4.91
CA MET A 65 -4.89 31.40 3.44
C MET A 65 -3.68 32.16 2.88
N LYS A 66 -2.97 32.91 3.73
CA LYS A 66 -1.89 33.81 3.29
C LYS A 66 -0.69 33.02 2.78
N GLY A 67 -0.34 33.23 1.51
CA GLY A 67 0.78 32.53 0.85
C GLY A 67 0.51 31.05 0.57
N VAL A 68 -0.76 30.62 0.68
CA VAL A 68 -1.18 29.27 0.35
C VAL A 68 -1.76 29.28 -1.07
N PRO A 69 -1.15 28.55 -2.02
CA PRO A 69 -1.60 28.57 -3.40
C PRO A 69 -2.99 27.94 -3.53
N ILE A 70 -3.82 28.43 -4.45
CA ILE A 70 -5.12 27.86 -4.78
C ILE A 70 -5.05 27.04 -6.07
N PRO A 71 -5.42 25.76 -6.05
CA PRO A 71 -5.44 24.97 -7.27
C PRO A 71 -6.68 25.28 -8.10
N LEU A 72 -6.45 25.74 -9.34
CA LEU A 72 -7.47 26.05 -10.34
C LEU A 72 -7.37 25.05 -11.49
N ARG A 73 -8.47 24.41 -11.88
CA ARG A 73 -8.43 23.54 -13.06
C ARG A 73 -8.32 24.39 -14.31
N LYS A 74 -7.57 23.91 -15.31
CA LYS A 74 -7.41 24.60 -16.61
C LYS A 74 -8.73 25.00 -17.28
N LYS A 75 -9.77 24.17 -17.12
CA LYS A 75 -11.12 24.44 -17.65
C LYS A 75 -11.83 25.63 -16.98
N ASP A 76 -11.47 25.94 -15.74
CA ASP A 76 -12.11 26.96 -14.92
C ASP A 76 -11.39 28.33 -15.03
N LEU A 77 -10.21 28.37 -15.68
CA LEU A 77 -9.40 29.58 -15.84
C LEU A 77 -10.14 30.71 -16.57
N LYS A 78 -10.93 30.42 -17.60
CA LYS A 78 -11.69 31.45 -18.32
C LYS A 78 -12.73 32.13 -17.43
N ALA A 79 -13.43 31.34 -16.60
CA ALA A 79 -14.40 31.87 -15.64
C ALA A 79 -13.71 32.65 -14.52
N PHE A 80 -12.55 32.17 -14.08
CA PHE A 80 -11.74 32.82 -13.05
C PHE A 80 -11.16 34.17 -13.53
N ALA A 81 -10.58 34.22 -14.73
CA ALA A 81 -9.99 35.42 -15.32
C ALA A 81 -11.01 36.53 -15.61
N GLY A 82 -12.28 36.18 -15.84
CA GLY A 82 -13.37 37.15 -16.03
C GLY A 82 -13.82 37.89 -14.76
N GLY A 83 -13.10 37.73 -13.64
CA GLY A 83 -13.35 38.47 -12.39
C GLY A 83 -14.55 37.99 -11.57
N GLU A 84 -15.30 36.99 -12.03
CA GLU A 84 -16.41 36.39 -11.28
C GLU A 84 -15.95 35.52 -10.10
N GLY A 85 -14.68 35.09 -10.12
CA GLY A 85 -14.12 34.13 -9.18
C GLY A 85 -14.74 32.74 -9.31
N LEU A 86 -14.39 31.84 -8.38
CA LEU A 86 -14.97 30.51 -8.28
C LEU A 86 -15.67 30.30 -6.94
N PRO A 87 -16.72 29.46 -6.89
CA PRO A 87 -17.28 29.03 -5.62
C PRO A 87 -16.21 28.37 -4.74
N MET A 88 -16.14 28.73 -3.46
CA MET A 88 -15.16 28.17 -2.53
C MET A 88 -15.23 26.64 -2.45
N LEU A 89 -16.41 26.05 -2.68
CA LEU A 89 -16.56 24.59 -2.73
C LEU A 89 -15.76 23.96 -3.89
N VAL A 90 -15.71 24.62 -5.05
CA VAL A 90 -14.91 24.15 -6.20
C VAL A 90 -13.42 24.23 -5.89
N ILE A 91 -12.98 25.30 -5.22
CA ILE A 91 -11.58 25.44 -4.76
C ILE A 91 -11.27 24.35 -3.73
N ALA A 92 -12.18 24.07 -2.81
CA ALA A 92 -12.04 23.01 -1.81
C ALA A 92 -11.94 21.61 -2.44
N GLU A 93 -12.73 21.33 -3.47
CA GLU A 93 -12.65 20.10 -4.27
C GLU A 93 -11.30 19.98 -4.97
N ASN A 94 -10.77 21.09 -5.49
CA ASN A 94 -9.46 21.12 -6.13
C ASN A 94 -8.32 20.90 -5.11
N MET A 95 -8.37 21.53 -3.95
CA MET A 95 -7.42 21.31 -2.84
C MET A 95 -7.42 19.85 -2.41
N THR A 96 -8.61 19.29 -2.21
CA THR A 96 -8.83 17.87 -1.89
C THR A 96 -8.19 16.97 -2.94
N TRP A 97 -8.38 17.28 -4.22
CA TRP A 97 -7.81 16.51 -5.32
C TRP A 97 -6.28 16.55 -5.31
N VAL A 98 -5.68 17.72 -5.07
CA VAL A 98 -4.22 17.88 -4.96
C VAL A 98 -3.67 17.05 -3.79
N MET A 99 -4.28 17.16 -2.59
CA MET A 99 -3.89 16.35 -1.42
C MET A 99 -3.97 14.85 -1.71
N GLY A 100 -5.00 14.42 -2.45
CA GLY A 100 -5.18 13.03 -2.84
C GLY A 100 -4.22 12.54 -3.91
N CYS A 101 -3.70 13.43 -4.76
CA CYS A 101 -2.67 13.10 -5.75
C CYS A 101 -1.27 13.06 -5.12
N ASP A 102 -0.99 14.00 -4.23
CA ASP A 102 0.28 14.16 -3.55
C ASP A 102 0.06 14.56 -2.07
N PRO A 103 -0.05 13.57 -1.17
CA PRO A 103 -0.13 13.80 0.27
C PRO A 103 1.07 14.59 0.83
N HIS A 104 2.22 14.53 0.15
CA HIS A 104 3.45 15.25 0.51
C HIS A 104 3.56 16.62 -0.14
N PHE A 105 2.53 17.07 -0.86
CA PHE A 105 2.50 18.42 -1.39
C PHE A 105 2.73 19.43 -0.25
N LYS A 106 3.61 20.40 -0.50
CA LYS A 106 4.13 21.35 0.51
C LYS A 106 3.02 21.98 1.36
N HIS A 107 1.87 22.27 0.75
CA HIS A 107 0.73 22.92 1.39
C HIS A 107 -0.42 21.97 1.79
N THR A 108 -0.21 20.65 1.80
CA THR A 108 -1.25 19.70 2.24
C THR A 108 -1.75 20.01 3.65
N LYS A 109 -0.84 20.31 4.59
CA LYS A 109 -1.22 20.69 5.97
C LYS A 109 -2.03 21.98 6.01
N ASP A 110 -1.65 22.96 5.19
CA ASP A 110 -2.37 24.23 5.08
C ASP A 110 -3.78 24.01 4.52
N TYR A 111 -3.92 23.20 3.46
CA TYR A 111 -5.21 22.84 2.89
C TYR A 111 -6.08 22.12 3.92
N VAL A 112 -5.56 21.15 4.66
CA VAL A 112 -6.30 20.49 5.74
C VAL A 112 -6.81 21.52 6.75
N ALA A 113 -5.95 22.44 7.21
CA ALA A 113 -6.33 23.46 8.20
C ALA A 113 -7.42 24.41 7.67
N ILE A 114 -7.28 24.94 6.45
CA ILE A 114 -8.26 25.80 5.79
C ILE A 114 -9.60 25.07 5.66
N LEU A 115 -9.58 23.85 5.12
CA LEU A 115 -10.78 23.06 4.86
C LEU A 115 -11.53 22.69 6.15
N SER A 116 -10.79 22.28 7.19
CA SER A 116 -11.36 22.00 8.51
C SER A 116 -12.03 23.23 9.13
N LYS A 117 -11.44 24.41 8.97
CA LYS A 117 -11.98 25.68 9.47
C LYS A 117 -13.25 26.11 8.74
N LEU A 118 -13.33 25.87 7.42
CA LEU A 118 -14.45 26.30 6.59
C LEU A 118 -15.66 25.35 6.61
N TYR A 119 -15.43 24.03 6.51
CA TYR A 119 -16.49 23.05 6.23
C TYR A 119 -16.76 22.06 7.38
N ASN A 120 -16.10 22.26 8.53
CA ASN A 120 -16.16 21.39 9.70
C ASN A 120 -15.54 20.00 9.46
N TYR A 121 -15.41 19.21 10.53
CA TYR A 121 -14.71 17.92 10.54
C TYR A 121 -15.34 16.83 9.65
N LYS A 122 -16.52 17.02 9.06
CA LYS A 122 -17.19 16.00 8.23
C LYS A 122 -16.80 16.02 6.75
N LEU A 123 -15.89 16.90 6.33
CA LEU A 123 -15.50 17.01 4.91
C LEU A 123 -14.97 15.69 4.34
N TYR A 124 -14.24 14.89 5.12
CA TYR A 124 -13.78 13.56 4.71
C TYR A 124 -14.94 12.61 4.34
N GLU A 125 -16.17 12.81 4.84
CA GLU A 125 -17.34 12.00 4.45
C GLU A 125 -17.77 12.30 3.00
N GLY A 126 -17.65 13.55 2.57
CA GLY A 126 -17.86 13.97 1.18
C GLY A 126 -16.83 13.33 0.26
N MET A 127 -15.54 13.40 0.62
CA MET A 127 -14.46 12.72 -0.10
C MET A 127 -14.72 11.22 -0.21
N MET A 128 -15.15 10.59 0.88
CA MET A 128 -15.50 9.17 0.89
C MET A 128 -16.66 8.84 -0.03
N LYS A 129 -17.66 9.72 -0.16
CA LYS A 129 -18.77 9.51 -1.08
C LYS A 129 -18.27 9.55 -2.53
N GLU A 130 -17.57 10.61 -2.92
CA GLU A 130 -17.01 10.75 -4.27
C GLU A 130 -16.09 9.58 -4.63
N GLY A 131 -15.24 9.15 -3.69
CA GLY A 131 -14.38 7.99 -3.90
C GLY A 131 -15.13 6.68 -4.09
N ARG A 132 -16.24 6.46 -3.37
CA ARG A 132 -17.10 5.29 -3.59
C ARG A 132 -17.83 5.36 -4.93
N ASP A 133 -18.39 6.51 -5.28
CA ASP A 133 -19.10 6.73 -6.53
C ASP A 133 -18.13 6.57 -7.74
N ALA A 134 -16.86 6.95 -7.58
CA ALA A 134 -15.81 6.68 -8.56
C ALA A 134 -15.47 5.18 -8.66
N ALA A 135 -15.33 4.49 -7.53
CA ALA A 135 -15.06 3.04 -7.50
C ALA A 135 -16.20 2.22 -8.14
N GLU A 136 -17.46 2.61 -7.91
CA GLU A 136 -18.64 1.98 -8.52
C GLU A 136 -18.66 2.14 -10.04
N ARG A 137 -18.14 3.26 -10.56
CA ARG A 137 -17.95 3.50 -12.00
C ARG A 137 -16.70 2.84 -12.57
N GLY A 138 -15.88 2.19 -11.74
CA GLY A 138 -14.60 1.59 -12.15
C GLY A 138 -13.44 2.59 -12.30
N ALA A 139 -13.63 3.86 -11.96
CA ALA A 139 -12.59 4.89 -11.97
C ALA A 139 -11.71 4.77 -10.71
N MET A 140 -10.87 3.74 -10.67
CA MET A 140 -10.09 3.41 -9.47
C MET A 140 -9.02 4.45 -9.12
N ASP A 141 -8.43 5.12 -10.10
CA ASP A 141 -7.46 6.21 -9.85
C ASP A 141 -8.14 7.35 -9.08
N ASP A 142 -9.31 7.82 -9.57
CA ASP A 142 -10.13 8.84 -8.91
C ASP A 142 -10.56 8.40 -7.51
N ALA A 143 -10.99 7.14 -7.36
CA ALA A 143 -11.38 6.58 -6.06
C ALA A 143 -10.22 6.62 -5.05
N CYS A 144 -9.03 6.18 -5.47
CA CYS A 144 -7.81 6.22 -4.67
C CYS A 144 -7.47 7.65 -4.25
N ILE A 145 -7.49 8.62 -5.18
CA ILE A 145 -7.22 10.04 -4.90
C ILE A 145 -8.15 10.55 -3.79
N HIS A 146 -9.46 10.30 -3.91
CA HIS A 146 -10.41 10.73 -2.90
C HIS A 146 -10.20 10.06 -1.53
N PHE A 147 -9.87 8.77 -1.49
CA PHE A 147 -9.57 8.09 -0.23
C PHE A 147 -8.27 8.58 0.41
N ARG A 148 -7.23 8.86 -0.40
CA ARG A 148 -5.97 9.45 0.07
C ARG A 148 -6.19 10.84 0.66
N ALA A 149 -7.01 11.67 0.02
CA ALA A 149 -7.38 12.98 0.55
C ALA A 149 -8.15 12.89 1.88
N ALA A 150 -9.07 11.92 2.00
CA ALA A 150 -9.77 11.66 3.26
C ALA A 150 -8.81 11.24 4.38
N LEU A 151 -7.78 10.44 4.05
CA LEU A 151 -6.73 10.04 4.98
C LEU A 151 -5.81 11.20 5.37
N CYS A 152 -5.54 12.15 4.47
CA CYS A 152 -4.83 13.38 4.83
C CYS A 152 -5.60 14.18 5.90
N MET A 153 -6.93 14.24 5.80
CA MET A 153 -7.73 14.91 6.82
C MET A 153 -7.85 14.13 8.13
N LYS A 154 -7.95 12.80 8.04
CA LYS A 154 -8.15 11.91 9.18
C LYS A 154 -7.44 10.58 8.94
N PRO A 155 -6.18 10.43 9.38
CA PRO A 155 -5.36 9.25 9.10
C PRO A 155 -5.94 7.94 9.66
N ASP A 156 -6.65 8.02 10.78
CA ASP A 156 -7.27 6.86 11.46
C ASP A 156 -8.70 6.56 10.99
N TYR A 157 -9.16 7.14 9.88
CA TYR A 157 -10.55 6.98 9.47
C TYR A 157 -10.83 5.60 8.87
N LEU A 158 -11.55 4.76 9.62
CA LEU A 158 -11.90 3.37 9.26
C LEU A 158 -12.35 3.20 7.81
N HIS A 159 -13.30 4.02 7.34
CA HIS A 159 -13.86 3.87 6.00
C HIS A 159 -12.87 4.26 4.90
N ALA A 160 -12.02 5.26 5.13
CA ALA A 160 -10.99 5.65 4.18
C ALA A 160 -9.88 4.61 4.10
N MET A 161 -9.37 4.14 5.24
CA MET A 161 -8.35 3.09 5.30
C MET A 161 -8.83 1.82 4.58
N TYR A 162 -10.04 1.36 4.86
CA TYR A 162 -10.62 0.17 4.24
C TYR A 162 -10.86 0.34 2.74
N SER A 163 -11.41 1.49 2.32
CA SER A 163 -11.73 1.71 0.91
C SER A 163 -10.47 1.94 0.08
N TYR A 164 -9.47 2.64 0.63
CA TYR A 164 -8.17 2.83 0.02
C TYR A 164 -7.44 1.49 -0.20
N ALA A 165 -7.34 0.65 0.83
CA ALA A 165 -6.73 -0.67 0.71
C ALA A 165 -7.42 -1.55 -0.35
N ARG A 166 -8.76 -1.48 -0.41
CA ARG A 166 -9.54 -2.19 -1.43
C ARG A 166 -9.37 -1.62 -2.83
N ALA A 167 -9.27 -0.30 -2.98
CA ALA A 167 -9.00 0.33 -4.26
C ALA A 167 -7.61 -0.04 -4.78
N CYS A 168 -6.57 0.01 -3.93
CA CYS A 168 -5.24 -0.49 -4.25
C CYS A 168 -5.27 -1.96 -4.67
N ARG A 169 -6.06 -2.78 -3.96
CA ARG A 169 -6.28 -4.18 -4.33
C ARG A 169 -6.93 -4.35 -5.70
N ALA A 170 -7.96 -3.58 -6.00
CA ALA A 170 -8.61 -3.61 -7.30
C ALA A 170 -7.63 -3.20 -8.41
N MET A 171 -6.80 -2.19 -8.16
CA MET A 171 -5.81 -1.70 -9.12
C MET A 171 -4.77 -2.75 -9.47
N TYR A 172 -4.13 -3.40 -8.48
CA TYR A 172 -3.12 -4.43 -8.80
C TYR A 172 -3.73 -5.70 -9.41
N LEU A 173 -4.97 -6.07 -9.08
CA LEU A 173 -5.61 -7.24 -9.70
C LEU A 173 -5.98 -7.04 -11.17
N ASN A 174 -6.07 -5.80 -11.63
CA ASN A 174 -6.42 -5.44 -13.01
C ASN A 174 -5.22 -4.98 -13.85
N SER A 175 -3.99 -5.11 -13.33
CA SER A 175 -2.77 -4.74 -14.04
C SER A 175 -1.93 -5.97 -14.39
N ARG A 176 -1.18 -5.87 -15.49
CA ARG A 176 -0.16 -6.85 -15.89
C ARG A 176 1.27 -6.32 -15.73
N ASN A 177 1.45 -5.05 -15.39
CA ASN A 177 2.76 -4.46 -15.14
C ASN A 177 3.25 -4.91 -13.75
N GLU A 178 4.38 -5.59 -13.69
CA GLU A 178 4.87 -6.24 -12.47
C GLU A 178 5.22 -5.24 -11.36
N GLU A 179 5.89 -4.13 -11.70
CA GLU A 179 6.28 -3.10 -10.75
C GLU A 179 5.06 -2.41 -10.13
N TYR A 180 4.10 -2.01 -10.97
CA TYR A 180 2.81 -1.49 -10.56
C TYR A 180 2.09 -2.47 -9.63
N VAL A 181 2.02 -3.75 -10.02
CA VAL A 181 1.39 -4.79 -9.20
C VAL A 181 2.10 -4.92 -7.85
N GLY A 182 3.43 -4.94 -7.84
CA GLY A 182 4.24 -5.02 -6.63
C GLY A 182 3.97 -3.87 -5.66
N ARG A 183 4.04 -2.63 -6.14
CA ARG A 183 3.82 -1.42 -5.32
C ARG A 183 2.42 -1.36 -4.74
N PHE A 184 1.39 -1.54 -5.57
CA PHE A 184 0.00 -1.50 -5.10
C PHE A 184 -0.38 -2.68 -4.21
N LYS A 185 0.22 -3.86 -4.42
CA LYS A 185 0.05 -5.02 -3.54
C LYS A 185 0.67 -4.78 -2.16
N ALA A 186 1.87 -4.22 -2.11
CA ALA A 186 2.51 -3.81 -0.85
C ALA A 186 1.68 -2.73 -0.14
N GLU A 187 1.18 -1.73 -0.88
CA GLU A 187 0.36 -0.66 -0.31
C GLU A 187 -0.95 -1.18 0.29
N ALA A 188 -1.66 -2.04 -0.45
CA ALA A 188 -2.88 -2.66 0.03
C ALA A 188 -2.63 -3.50 1.29
N LEU A 189 -1.53 -4.27 1.32
CA LEU A 189 -1.16 -5.09 2.48
C LEU A 189 -0.93 -4.23 3.72
N ASP A 190 -0.06 -3.22 3.62
CA ASP A 190 0.29 -2.34 4.73
C ASP A 190 -0.96 -1.65 5.31
N TYR A 191 -1.85 -1.16 4.45
CA TYR A 191 -3.09 -0.53 4.92
C TYR A 191 -4.10 -1.52 5.51
N PHE A 192 -4.14 -2.78 5.06
CA PHE A 192 -4.95 -3.80 5.73
C PHE A 192 -4.40 -4.15 7.11
N GLU A 193 -3.07 -4.23 7.28
CA GLU A 193 -2.45 -4.38 8.59
C GLU A 193 -2.79 -3.20 9.50
N LEU A 194 -2.53 -1.97 9.03
CA LEU A 194 -2.81 -0.74 9.77
C LEU A 194 -4.29 -0.64 10.17
N LEU A 195 -5.20 -1.04 9.27
CA LEU A 195 -6.63 -1.10 9.54
C LEU A 195 -6.96 -2.08 10.68
N THR A 196 -6.35 -3.26 10.71
CA THR A 196 -6.60 -4.23 11.80
C THR A 196 -6.00 -3.80 13.14
N GLU A 197 -4.94 -3.00 13.12
CA GLU A 197 -4.33 -2.46 14.33
C GLU A 197 -5.11 -1.27 14.89
N THR A 198 -5.54 -0.36 14.00
CA THR A 198 -6.28 0.86 14.35
C THR A 198 -7.74 0.54 14.69
N HIS A 199 -8.35 -0.40 13.96
CA HIS A 199 -9.76 -0.79 14.09
C HIS A 199 -9.91 -2.30 14.34
N PRO A 200 -9.44 -2.83 15.49
CA PRO A 200 -9.36 -4.28 15.73
C PRO A 200 -10.71 -4.99 15.81
N ARG A 201 -11.84 -4.28 15.86
CA ARG A 201 -13.19 -4.87 15.83
C ARG A 201 -13.81 -4.89 14.44
N PHE A 202 -13.15 -4.29 13.45
CA PHE A 202 -13.61 -4.27 12.07
C PHE A 202 -13.18 -5.56 11.36
N ALA A 203 -14.08 -6.55 11.37
CA ALA A 203 -13.78 -7.89 10.88
C ALA A 203 -13.24 -7.91 9.43
N GLN A 204 -13.79 -7.07 8.55
CA GLN A 204 -13.46 -7.06 7.13
C GLN A 204 -11.99 -6.72 6.86
N GLY A 205 -11.29 -6.00 7.76
CA GLY A 205 -9.84 -5.84 7.68
C GLY A 205 -9.13 -7.19 7.69
N PHE A 206 -9.46 -8.05 8.66
CA PHE A 206 -8.92 -9.42 8.77
C PHE A 206 -9.31 -10.32 7.60
N TYR A 207 -10.48 -10.12 6.99
CA TYR A 207 -10.90 -10.89 5.82
C TYR A 207 -9.91 -10.73 4.66
N TYR A 208 -9.66 -9.49 4.25
CA TYR A 208 -8.76 -9.20 3.14
C TYR A 208 -7.30 -9.41 3.51
N LEU A 209 -6.89 -9.09 4.75
CA LEU A 209 -5.53 -9.33 5.22
C LEU A 209 -5.17 -10.82 5.19
N GLY A 210 -6.09 -11.70 5.61
CA GLY A 210 -5.83 -13.14 5.55
C GLY A 210 -5.69 -13.66 4.12
N TYR A 211 -6.46 -13.11 3.16
CA TYR A 211 -6.27 -13.39 1.74
C TYR A 211 -4.95 -12.84 1.19
N ALA A 212 -4.52 -11.66 1.65
CA ALA A 212 -3.22 -11.10 1.27
C ALA A 212 -2.08 -12.00 1.76
N TYR A 213 -2.12 -12.44 3.03
CA TYR A 213 -1.17 -13.41 3.58
C TYR A 213 -1.18 -14.75 2.87
N LEU A 214 -2.36 -15.28 2.55
CA LEU A 214 -2.49 -16.51 1.75
C LEU A 214 -1.78 -16.37 0.39
N ASN A 215 -2.03 -15.27 -0.32
CA ASN A 215 -1.44 -15.01 -1.63
C ASN A 215 0.08 -14.74 -1.59
N MET A 216 0.66 -14.56 -0.41
CA MET A 216 2.10 -14.46 -0.18
C MET A 216 2.71 -15.76 0.34
N GLY A 217 1.92 -16.81 0.55
CA GLY A 217 2.38 -18.08 1.13
C GLY A 217 2.65 -18.01 2.64
N LEU A 218 2.17 -16.97 3.32
CA LEU A 218 2.30 -16.78 4.77
C LEU A 218 1.12 -17.45 5.49
N TYR A 219 1.06 -18.78 5.45
CA TYR A 219 -0.10 -19.58 5.87
C TYR A 219 -0.38 -19.49 7.38
N ILE A 220 0.65 -19.46 8.23
CA ILE A 220 0.47 -19.25 9.69
C ILE A 220 -0.16 -17.89 9.94
N LYS A 221 0.35 -16.83 9.30
CA LYS A 221 -0.25 -15.48 9.45
C LYS A 221 -1.68 -15.46 8.93
N ALA A 222 -1.97 -16.11 7.81
CA ALA A 222 -3.33 -16.22 7.27
C ALA A 222 -4.28 -16.94 8.26
N ASP A 223 -3.86 -18.08 8.84
CA ASP A 223 -4.65 -18.81 9.85
C ASP A 223 -4.96 -17.95 11.08
N LEU A 224 -3.95 -17.29 11.66
CA LEU A 224 -4.13 -16.40 12.81
C LEU A 224 -5.08 -15.24 12.49
N THR A 225 -4.88 -14.60 11.34
CA THR A 225 -5.68 -13.46 10.89
C THR A 225 -7.13 -13.86 10.65
N TRP A 226 -7.38 -15.01 10.05
CA TRP A 226 -8.75 -15.48 9.83
C TRP A 226 -9.45 -16.01 11.09
N ARG A 227 -8.71 -16.47 12.11
CA ARG A 227 -9.30 -16.71 13.43
C ARG A 227 -9.80 -15.42 14.07
N GLU A 228 -9.07 -14.32 13.90
CA GLU A 228 -9.50 -12.98 14.32
C GLU A 228 -10.74 -12.51 13.53
N PHE A 229 -10.79 -12.75 12.23
CA PHE A 229 -12.00 -12.54 11.44
C PHE A 229 -13.22 -13.27 12.04
N LEU A 230 -13.08 -14.56 12.36
CA LEU A 230 -14.18 -15.36 12.93
C LEU A 230 -14.63 -14.88 14.30
N ARG A 231 -13.71 -14.29 15.08
CA ARG A 231 -13.97 -13.69 16.40
C ARG A 231 -14.86 -12.46 16.30
N PHE A 232 -14.59 -11.57 15.35
CA PHE A 232 -15.29 -10.28 15.25
C PHE A 232 -16.45 -10.27 14.24
N SER A 233 -16.46 -11.16 13.26
CA SER A 233 -17.48 -11.18 12.22
C SER A 233 -18.85 -11.65 12.74
N ARG A 234 -19.88 -10.92 12.32
CA ARG A 234 -21.30 -11.27 12.47
C ARG A 234 -21.91 -11.83 11.17
N ASN A 235 -21.21 -11.78 10.04
CA ASN A 235 -21.72 -12.27 8.76
C ASN A 235 -21.58 -13.80 8.66
N GLY A 236 -22.71 -14.51 8.67
CA GLY A 236 -22.74 -15.97 8.61
C GLY A 236 -22.13 -16.57 7.34
N LYS A 237 -22.33 -15.93 6.17
CA LYS A 237 -21.84 -16.40 4.87
C LYS A 237 -20.31 -16.37 4.84
N ASP A 238 -19.73 -15.22 5.15
CA ASP A 238 -18.28 -15.04 5.16
C ASP A 238 -17.62 -15.93 6.23
N LYS A 239 -18.25 -16.12 7.40
CA LYS A 239 -17.74 -17.06 8.41
C LYS A 239 -17.72 -18.51 7.92
N LYS A 240 -18.72 -18.92 7.14
CA LYS A 240 -18.74 -20.26 6.54
C LYS A 240 -17.59 -20.41 5.53
N GLU A 241 -17.42 -19.44 4.65
CA GLU A 241 -16.32 -19.39 3.69
C GLU A 241 -14.95 -19.48 4.39
N ILE A 242 -14.70 -18.60 5.37
CA ILE A 242 -13.41 -18.56 6.07
C ILE A 242 -13.14 -19.84 6.88
N ARG A 243 -14.16 -20.49 7.44
CA ARG A 243 -13.97 -21.81 8.07
C ARG A 243 -13.52 -22.88 7.07
N THR A 244 -14.10 -22.91 5.87
CA THR A 244 -13.67 -23.81 4.80
C THR A 244 -12.23 -23.50 4.38
N ARG A 245 -11.87 -22.22 4.26
CA ARG A 245 -10.48 -21.81 3.96
C ARG A 245 -9.49 -22.24 5.04
N LEU A 246 -9.84 -22.09 6.33
CA LEU A 246 -9.01 -22.56 7.44
C LEU A 246 -8.80 -24.08 7.44
N GLN A 247 -9.81 -24.87 7.03
CA GLN A 247 -9.64 -26.32 6.85
C GLN A 247 -8.65 -26.64 5.72
N GLN A 248 -8.77 -25.96 4.58
CA GLN A 248 -7.84 -26.11 3.45
C GLN A 248 -6.40 -25.71 3.83
N LEU A 249 -6.24 -24.76 4.76
CA LEU A 249 -4.95 -24.28 5.25
C LEU A 249 -4.24 -25.22 6.24
N GLN A 250 -4.89 -26.26 6.75
CA GLN A 250 -4.28 -27.12 7.78
C GLN A 250 -2.95 -27.74 7.31
N GLY A 251 -2.92 -28.32 6.11
CA GLY A 251 -1.68 -28.87 5.52
C GLY A 251 -0.58 -27.81 5.36
N PRO A 252 -0.83 -26.72 4.60
CA PRO A 252 0.14 -25.64 4.41
C PRO A 252 0.69 -25.04 5.72
N VAL A 253 -0.15 -24.88 6.75
CA VAL A 253 0.29 -24.38 8.06
C VAL A 253 1.24 -25.35 8.76
N GLN A 254 1.00 -26.65 8.69
CA GLN A 254 1.91 -27.64 9.30
C GLN A 254 3.23 -27.72 8.56
N ILE A 255 3.20 -27.65 7.23
CA ILE A 255 4.39 -27.56 6.39
C ILE A 255 5.22 -26.31 6.75
N GLU A 256 4.56 -25.16 6.90
CA GLU A 256 5.22 -23.92 7.32
C GLU A 256 5.85 -24.01 8.70
N ARG A 257 5.17 -24.62 9.67
CA ARG A 257 5.77 -24.90 10.98
C ARG A 257 7.00 -25.80 10.86
N GLY A 258 6.92 -26.85 10.03
CA GLY A 258 8.01 -27.79 9.79
C GLY A 258 9.25 -27.11 9.23
N TYR A 259 9.12 -26.30 8.17
CA TYR A 259 10.31 -25.61 7.64
C TYR A 259 10.82 -24.52 8.57
N ASN A 260 9.94 -23.83 9.32
CA ASN A 260 10.37 -22.85 10.32
C ASN A 260 11.14 -23.51 11.46
N ASP A 261 10.79 -24.74 11.86
CA ASP A 261 11.56 -25.53 12.82
C ASP A 261 12.97 -25.82 12.29
N VAL A 262 13.10 -26.27 11.03
CA VAL A 262 14.41 -26.48 10.37
C VAL A 262 15.24 -25.20 10.34
N MET A 263 14.65 -24.08 9.89
CA MET A 263 15.32 -22.77 9.81
C MET A 263 15.73 -22.24 11.19
N SER A 264 15.07 -22.68 12.25
CA SER A 264 15.39 -22.31 13.65
C SER A 264 16.39 -23.27 14.31
N GLY A 265 16.95 -24.25 13.58
CA GLY A 265 17.87 -25.25 14.12
C GLY A 265 17.19 -26.42 14.84
N ARG A 266 15.86 -26.49 14.87
CA ARG A 266 15.07 -27.60 15.42
C ARG A 266 14.89 -28.69 14.38
N TYR A 267 16.00 -29.34 14.00
CA TYR A 267 16.05 -30.22 12.84
C TYR A 267 15.21 -31.48 13.01
N GLU A 268 15.22 -32.10 14.19
CA GLU A 268 14.44 -33.31 14.45
C GLU A 268 12.92 -33.04 14.45
N GLU A 269 12.49 -31.93 15.06
CA GLU A 269 11.09 -31.50 15.05
C GLU A 269 10.64 -31.13 13.64
N GLY A 270 11.48 -30.39 12.90
CA GLY A 270 11.24 -30.04 11.51
C GLY A 270 11.09 -31.27 10.63
N LYS A 271 12.01 -32.24 10.76
CA LYS A 271 11.96 -33.54 10.06
C LYS A 271 10.66 -34.28 10.37
N ALA A 272 10.34 -34.48 11.65
CA ALA A 272 9.14 -35.19 12.08
C ALA A 272 7.83 -34.54 11.58
N ARG A 273 7.78 -33.20 11.47
CA ARG A 273 6.63 -32.49 10.92
C ARG A 273 6.54 -32.61 9.39
N LEU A 274 7.66 -32.63 8.69
CA LEU A 274 7.70 -32.58 7.22
C LEU A 274 7.59 -33.96 6.57
N GLU A 275 8.15 -35.02 7.15
CA GLU A 275 8.14 -36.39 6.59
C GLU A 275 6.74 -36.90 6.20
N PRO A 276 5.65 -36.68 6.98
CA PRO A 276 4.30 -37.11 6.59
C PRO A 276 3.84 -36.53 5.23
N PHE A 277 4.36 -35.37 4.84
CA PHE A 277 3.97 -34.71 3.59
C PHE A 277 4.62 -35.32 2.34
N LEU A 278 5.64 -36.19 2.50
CA LEU A 278 6.24 -36.94 1.39
C LEU A 278 5.23 -37.86 0.68
N ASN A 279 4.21 -38.31 1.41
CA ASN A 279 3.15 -39.20 0.91
C ASN A 279 1.80 -38.47 0.74
N SER A 280 1.85 -37.16 0.49
CA SER A 280 0.67 -36.31 0.35
C SER A 280 0.63 -35.61 -1.01
N GLN A 281 -0.44 -34.83 -1.26
CA GLN A 281 -0.53 -33.95 -2.43
C GLN A 281 0.63 -32.93 -2.54
N PHE A 282 1.39 -32.72 -1.46
CA PHE A 282 2.53 -31.79 -1.41
C PHE A 282 3.86 -32.42 -1.84
N ASN A 283 3.89 -33.68 -2.27
CA ASN A 283 5.10 -34.38 -2.71
C ASN A 283 5.70 -33.87 -4.03
N SER A 284 5.06 -32.91 -4.68
CA SER A 284 5.56 -32.21 -5.87
C SER A 284 6.10 -30.82 -5.55
N TRP A 285 6.01 -30.39 -4.28
CA TRP A 285 6.48 -29.10 -3.83
C TRP A 285 7.96 -29.19 -3.44
N TRP A 286 8.85 -28.72 -4.32
CA TRP A 286 10.29 -28.84 -4.13
C TRP A 286 10.82 -28.32 -2.77
N PRO A 287 10.28 -27.25 -2.14
CA PRO A 287 10.80 -26.78 -0.85
C PRO A 287 10.68 -27.82 0.26
N LEU A 288 9.67 -28.70 0.21
CA LEU A 288 9.55 -29.82 1.15
C LEU A 288 10.83 -30.66 1.19
N TYR A 289 11.34 -31.02 0.01
CA TYR A 289 12.57 -31.82 -0.13
C TYR A 289 13.82 -31.03 0.23
N TYR A 290 13.84 -29.72 0.00
CA TYR A 290 14.97 -28.90 0.42
C TYR A 290 15.09 -28.87 1.95
N TYR A 291 14.01 -28.54 2.66
CA TYR A 291 14.02 -28.48 4.11
C TYR A 291 14.21 -29.83 4.77
N LEU A 292 13.65 -30.91 4.20
CA LEU A 292 13.97 -32.26 4.63
C LEU A 292 15.44 -32.61 4.37
N GLY A 293 16.00 -32.20 3.23
CA GLY A 293 17.41 -32.40 2.92
C GLY A 293 18.34 -31.77 3.96
N VAL A 294 18.08 -30.51 4.31
CA VAL A 294 18.79 -29.79 5.38
C VAL A 294 18.62 -30.51 6.72
N ALA A 295 17.39 -30.89 7.09
CA ALA A 295 17.13 -31.60 8.33
C ALA A 295 17.83 -32.96 8.40
N TYR A 296 17.84 -33.73 7.30
CA TYR A 296 18.55 -35.00 7.22
C TYR A 296 20.06 -34.81 7.36
N GLU A 297 20.66 -33.82 6.71
CA GLU A 297 22.08 -33.53 6.82
C GLU A 297 22.46 -33.18 8.26
N MET A 298 21.73 -32.26 8.88
CA MET A 298 21.98 -31.79 10.23
C MET A 298 21.71 -32.84 11.32
N THR A 299 20.94 -33.89 10.99
CA THR A 299 20.72 -35.06 11.86
C THR A 299 21.63 -36.25 11.51
N GLY A 300 22.61 -36.06 10.61
CA GLY A 300 23.62 -37.07 10.26
C GLY A 300 23.22 -38.05 9.15
N ASN A 301 22.02 -37.94 8.59
CA ASN A 301 21.51 -38.79 7.51
C ASN A 301 21.92 -38.27 6.11
N LYS A 302 23.23 -38.22 5.85
CA LYS A 302 23.81 -37.66 4.61
C LYS A 302 23.24 -38.26 3.32
N SER A 303 23.00 -39.57 3.28
CA SER A 303 22.46 -40.24 2.09
C SER A 303 21.04 -39.77 1.74
N GLN A 304 20.18 -39.60 2.73
CA GLN A 304 18.83 -39.06 2.55
C GLN A 304 18.86 -37.57 2.20
N ALA A 305 19.84 -36.81 2.73
CA ALA A 305 20.04 -35.42 2.36
C ALA A 305 20.34 -35.28 0.87
N VAL A 306 21.35 -36.01 0.37
CA VAL A 306 21.73 -35.99 -1.06
C VAL A 306 20.57 -36.43 -1.96
N ALA A 307 19.83 -37.48 -1.59
CA ALA A 307 18.66 -37.91 -2.34
C ALA A 307 17.58 -36.82 -2.40
N SER A 308 17.32 -36.16 -1.27
CA SER A 308 16.33 -35.07 -1.16
C SER A 308 16.74 -33.85 -1.98
N PHE A 309 18.00 -33.44 -1.89
CA PHE A 309 18.55 -32.34 -2.68
C PHE A 309 18.56 -32.64 -4.19
N LYS A 310 18.91 -33.86 -4.60
CA LYS A 310 18.76 -34.26 -6.01
C LYS A 310 17.31 -34.16 -6.47
N LYS A 311 16.36 -34.56 -5.62
CA LYS A 311 14.91 -34.43 -5.90
C LYS A 311 14.51 -32.97 -6.08
N VAL A 312 15.00 -32.03 -5.28
CA VAL A 312 14.80 -30.59 -5.50
C VAL A 312 15.26 -30.18 -6.89
N LEU A 313 16.47 -30.57 -7.30
CA LEU A 313 17.02 -30.18 -8.60
C LEU A 313 16.33 -30.83 -9.81
N THR A 314 15.52 -31.89 -9.60
CA THR A 314 14.63 -32.41 -10.67
C THR A 314 13.40 -31.53 -10.90
N MET A 315 12.96 -30.76 -9.89
CA MET A 315 11.77 -29.90 -9.96
C MET A 315 12.14 -28.42 -10.17
N ASN A 316 13.20 -27.97 -9.52
CA ASN A 316 13.74 -26.63 -9.60
C ASN A 316 15.23 -26.70 -9.94
N ALA A 317 15.51 -26.83 -11.24
CA ALA A 317 16.86 -27.03 -11.74
C ALA A 317 17.79 -25.83 -11.49
N SER A 318 17.26 -24.65 -11.17
CA SER A 318 18.00 -23.41 -10.91
C SER A 318 18.17 -23.07 -9.43
N HIS A 319 17.76 -23.95 -8.50
CA HIS A 319 17.84 -23.67 -7.07
C HIS A 319 19.29 -23.66 -6.56
N LEU A 320 19.87 -22.47 -6.40
CA LEU A 320 21.27 -22.27 -6.04
C LEU A 320 21.60 -22.78 -4.64
N GLU A 321 20.70 -22.59 -3.68
CA GLU A 321 20.87 -22.99 -2.28
C GLU A 321 21.08 -24.49 -2.18
N THR A 322 20.25 -25.29 -2.86
CA THR A 322 20.45 -26.75 -2.91
C THR A 322 21.76 -27.15 -3.57
N MET A 323 22.22 -26.42 -4.61
CA MET A 323 23.52 -26.72 -5.20
C MET A 323 24.67 -26.43 -4.24
N LYS A 324 24.56 -25.37 -3.42
CA LYS A 324 25.54 -25.07 -2.35
C LYS A 324 25.62 -26.22 -1.34
N GLU A 325 24.47 -26.71 -0.86
CA GLU A 325 24.45 -27.84 0.08
C GLU A 325 25.11 -29.09 -0.52
N LEU A 326 24.77 -29.42 -1.78
CA LEU A 326 25.39 -30.55 -2.48
C LEU A 326 26.90 -30.38 -2.67
N VAL A 327 27.36 -29.18 -3.02
CA VAL A 327 28.80 -28.87 -3.14
C VAL A 327 29.52 -29.08 -1.80
N ALA A 328 28.94 -28.61 -0.70
CA ALA A 328 29.50 -28.79 0.63
C ALA A 328 29.60 -30.27 1.03
N ILE A 329 28.55 -31.05 0.75
CA ILE A 329 28.55 -32.51 1.00
C ILE A 329 29.63 -33.20 0.15
N TYR A 330 29.69 -32.93 -1.15
CA TYR A 330 30.69 -33.56 -2.04
C TYR A 330 32.13 -33.16 -1.73
N GLU A 331 32.34 -31.94 -1.24
CA GLU A 331 33.65 -31.50 -0.76
C GLU A 331 34.09 -32.32 0.47
N GLN A 332 33.19 -32.57 1.42
CA GLN A 332 33.47 -33.41 2.59
C GLN A 332 33.71 -34.88 2.21
N GLU A 333 33.03 -35.38 1.18
CA GLU A 333 33.19 -36.76 0.68
C GLU A 333 34.42 -36.94 -0.23
N GLY A 334 35.05 -35.85 -0.67
CA GLY A 334 36.16 -35.87 -1.63
C GLY A 334 35.73 -36.15 -3.08
N ASP A 335 34.43 -36.07 -3.39
CA ASP A 335 33.88 -36.25 -4.74
C ASP A 335 34.09 -34.98 -5.58
N ARG A 336 35.30 -34.87 -6.15
CA ARG A 336 35.71 -33.73 -6.97
C ARG A 336 34.89 -33.57 -8.25
N GLU A 337 34.35 -34.66 -8.79
CA GLU A 337 33.60 -34.64 -10.05
C GLU A 337 32.23 -33.99 -9.86
N ASN A 338 31.44 -34.49 -8.90
CA ASN A 338 30.11 -33.94 -8.64
C ASN A 338 30.19 -32.52 -8.06
N ARG A 339 31.19 -32.23 -7.21
CA ARG A 339 31.48 -30.87 -6.75
C ARG A 339 31.63 -29.90 -7.93
N ARG A 340 32.58 -30.16 -8.84
CA ARG A 340 32.86 -29.29 -9.99
C ARG A 340 31.66 -29.14 -10.91
N LYS A 341 30.86 -30.20 -11.06
CA LYS A 341 29.61 -30.18 -11.84
C LYS A 341 28.62 -29.16 -11.30
N TYR A 342 28.35 -29.15 -9.99
CA TYR A 342 27.40 -28.21 -9.40
C TYR A 342 27.94 -26.78 -9.30
N GLU A 343 29.24 -26.60 -9.03
CA GLU A 343 29.88 -25.27 -9.05
C GLU A 343 29.72 -24.56 -10.41
N LYS A 344 30.00 -25.26 -11.51
CA LYS A 344 29.79 -24.72 -12.87
C LYS A 344 28.33 -24.37 -13.14
N LYS A 345 27.40 -25.20 -12.67
CA LYS A 345 25.96 -24.96 -12.85
C LYS A 345 25.51 -23.70 -12.08
N MET A 346 26.01 -23.52 -10.86
CA MET A 346 25.74 -22.33 -10.06
C MET A 346 26.26 -21.06 -10.71
N GLU A 347 27.47 -21.10 -11.28
CA GLU A 347 28.05 -19.95 -11.99
C GLU A 347 27.17 -19.50 -13.16
N LEU A 348 26.70 -20.44 -13.98
CA LEU A 348 25.80 -20.15 -15.10
C LEU A 348 24.50 -19.49 -14.62
N ILE A 349 23.86 -20.06 -13.58
CA ILE A 349 22.59 -19.54 -13.05
C ILE A 349 22.77 -18.14 -12.45
N ARG A 350 23.85 -17.89 -11.71
CA ARG A 350 24.13 -16.57 -11.14
C ARG A 350 24.27 -15.52 -12.21
N LYS A 351 24.99 -15.83 -13.29
CA LYS A 351 25.14 -14.92 -14.43
C LYS A 351 23.78 -14.57 -15.05
N THR A 352 22.92 -15.56 -15.27
CA THR A 352 21.55 -15.33 -15.79
C THR A 352 20.73 -14.47 -14.83
N GLN A 353 20.76 -14.76 -13.52
CA GLN A 353 20.03 -13.96 -12.52
C GLN A 353 20.52 -12.50 -12.44
N GLU A 354 21.83 -12.27 -12.56
CA GLU A 354 22.39 -10.91 -12.60
C GLU A 354 21.97 -10.15 -13.86
N GLU A 355 21.88 -10.83 -15.01
CA GLU A 355 21.38 -10.26 -16.27
C GLU A 355 19.89 -9.91 -16.15
N ASP A 356 19.07 -10.81 -15.62
CA ASP A 356 17.63 -10.59 -15.38
C ASP A 356 17.39 -9.43 -14.40
N GLN A 357 18.16 -9.36 -13.30
CA GLN A 357 18.07 -8.26 -12.33
C GLN A 357 18.44 -6.91 -12.96
N LYS A 358 19.48 -6.87 -13.80
CA LYS A 358 19.86 -5.65 -14.53
C LYS A 358 18.77 -5.22 -15.51
N ALA A 359 18.17 -6.16 -16.23
CA ALA A 359 17.07 -5.89 -17.14
C ALA A 359 15.85 -5.33 -16.40
N PHE A 360 15.46 -5.98 -15.30
CA PHE A 360 14.33 -5.55 -14.45
C PHE A 360 14.56 -4.16 -13.86
N LYS A 361 15.76 -3.88 -13.33
CA LYS A 361 16.10 -2.55 -12.82
C LYS A 361 16.00 -1.47 -13.89
N LYS A 362 16.45 -1.77 -15.11
CA LYS A 362 16.36 -0.85 -16.24
C LYS A 362 14.91 -0.57 -16.63
N GLU A 363 14.04 -1.59 -16.62
CA GLU A 363 12.61 -1.42 -16.88
C GLU A 363 11.94 -0.49 -15.86
N ILE A 364 12.26 -0.65 -14.57
CA ILE A 364 11.78 0.25 -13.51
C ILE A 364 12.28 1.69 -13.76
N GLU A 365 13.56 1.87 -14.09
CA GLU A 365 14.14 3.20 -14.36
C GLU A 365 13.49 3.88 -15.58
N GLU A 366 13.22 3.12 -16.65
CA GLU A 366 12.53 3.60 -17.85
C GLU A 366 11.07 3.98 -17.55
N GLU A 367 10.36 3.17 -16.76
CA GLU A 367 9.00 3.47 -16.32
C GLU A 367 8.95 4.71 -15.43
N ASP A 368 9.89 4.85 -14.50
CA ASP A 368 9.98 5.99 -13.60
C ASP A 368 10.26 7.27 -14.37
N LYS A 369 11.18 7.22 -15.34
CA LYS A 369 11.43 8.35 -16.24
C LYS A 369 10.17 8.74 -17.01
N ARG A 370 9.45 7.76 -17.56
CA ARG A 370 8.19 8.00 -18.30
C ARG A 370 7.11 8.62 -17.40
N LEU A 371 7.03 8.22 -16.13
CA LEU A 371 6.09 8.80 -15.17
C LEU A 371 6.51 10.22 -14.77
N GLN A 372 7.81 10.47 -14.57
CA GLN A 372 8.36 11.79 -14.30
C GLN A 372 8.12 12.77 -15.46
N GLU A 373 8.26 12.33 -16.71
CA GLU A 373 7.93 13.14 -17.89
C GLU A 373 6.43 13.51 -17.96
N GLN A 374 5.56 12.78 -17.26
CA GLN A 374 4.14 13.11 -17.11
C GLN A 374 3.84 13.94 -15.87
N GLU A 375 4.81 14.09 -14.94
CA GLU A 375 4.70 15.01 -13.82
C GLU A 375 4.82 16.45 -14.33
N PRO A 376 4.02 17.39 -13.80
CA PRO A 376 4.17 18.79 -14.18
C PRO A 376 5.55 19.33 -13.76
N GLU A 377 6.28 19.98 -14.67
CA GLU A 377 7.50 20.71 -14.35
C GLU A 377 7.18 21.81 -13.34
N ASN A 378 7.83 21.75 -12.17
CA ASN A 378 7.85 22.75 -11.09
C ASN A 378 6.54 23.54 -10.85
N GLN A 379 5.81 23.17 -9.79
CA GLN A 379 4.60 23.88 -9.31
C GLN A 379 4.93 25.19 -8.57
N GLU A 380 5.96 25.92 -9.00
CA GLU A 380 6.08 27.32 -8.58
C GLU A 380 4.92 28.08 -9.25
N PRO A 381 4.15 28.87 -8.50
CA PRO A 381 2.99 29.57 -9.07
C PRO A 381 3.46 30.46 -10.23
N GLU A 382 3.05 30.12 -11.46
CA GLU A 382 3.13 31.06 -12.58
C GLU A 382 2.13 32.18 -12.32
N PHE A 383 2.64 33.32 -11.84
CA PHE A 383 1.84 34.52 -11.65
C PHE A 383 1.35 35.00 -13.02
N ILE A 384 0.03 35.09 -13.19
CA ILE A 384 -0.57 35.70 -14.38
C ILE A 384 -0.18 37.19 -14.36
N GLU A 385 0.70 37.61 -15.26
CA GLU A 385 0.99 39.03 -15.46
C GLU A 385 -0.31 39.75 -15.87
N ASP A 386 -0.60 40.86 -15.18
CA ASP A 386 -1.80 41.69 -15.37
C ASP A 386 -2.05 41.97 -16.86
N VAL A 387 -3.10 41.35 -17.41
CA VAL A 387 -3.65 41.73 -18.72
C VAL A 387 -4.26 43.12 -18.55
N LYS A 388 -3.65 44.13 -19.19
CA LYS A 388 -4.16 45.50 -19.27
C LYS A 388 -5.60 45.46 -19.82
N GLU A 389 -6.58 45.72 -18.97
CA GLU A 389 -7.99 45.88 -19.36
C GLU A 389 -8.16 47.18 -20.17
N GLU A 390 -8.63 47.05 -21.42
CA GLU A 390 -9.38 48.10 -22.09
C GLU A 390 -10.82 48.10 -21.57
N SER A 391 -11.28 49.27 -21.16
CA SER A 391 -12.55 49.52 -20.48
C SER A 391 -13.76 49.48 -21.41
N GLU A 392 -14.86 48.84 -21.00
CA GLU A 392 -16.21 49.21 -21.44
C GLU A 392 -17.29 48.86 -20.39
N GLU A 393 -18.22 49.80 -20.19
CA GLU A 393 -19.23 49.87 -19.13
C GLU A 393 -20.54 49.12 -19.48
N GLY A 394 -21.27 48.61 -18.47
CA GLY A 394 -22.72 48.37 -18.64
C GLY A 394 -23.43 47.38 -17.70
N SER A 395 -23.94 47.88 -16.56
CA SER A 395 -25.25 47.62 -15.91
C SER A 395 -25.86 46.18 -15.80
N GLY A 396 -26.23 45.77 -14.56
CA GLY A 396 -27.34 44.83 -14.29
C GLY A 396 -27.22 43.94 -13.03
N ARG A 397 -27.97 44.25 -11.95
CA ARG A 397 -27.92 43.61 -10.61
C ARG A 397 -28.44 42.17 -10.54
N LYS A 398 -27.68 41.26 -9.91
CA LYS A 398 -28.11 40.24 -8.91
C LYS A 398 -26.94 39.99 -7.93
N ARG A 399 -27.26 39.76 -6.64
CA ARG A 399 -26.33 39.80 -5.49
C ARG A 399 -25.04 38.99 -5.72
N LYS A 400 -23.94 39.69 -5.95
CA LYS A 400 -22.55 39.21 -6.12
C LYS A 400 -21.62 40.19 -5.39
N ILE A 401 -20.49 39.69 -4.89
CA ILE A 401 -19.46 40.46 -4.19
C ILE A 401 -18.86 41.47 -5.19
N ARG A 402 -19.14 42.77 -5.02
CA ARG A 402 -18.51 43.85 -5.77
C ARG A 402 -17.44 44.53 -4.91
N ARG A 403 -16.34 44.98 -5.53
CA ARG A 403 -15.39 45.93 -4.96
C ARG A 403 -15.59 47.28 -5.68
N LEU A 404 -15.83 48.32 -4.90
CA LEU A 404 -15.70 49.76 -5.17
C LEU A 404 -15.09 50.30 -3.86
N ASP A 405 -14.09 51.16 -3.81
CA ASP A 405 -13.66 52.21 -4.72
C ASP A 405 -12.12 52.35 -4.81
N LYS A 406 -11.67 53.06 -5.86
CA LYS A 406 -10.33 53.64 -6.00
C LYS A 406 -10.30 54.99 -5.27
N LYS A 407 -9.19 55.19 -4.52
CA LYS A 407 -8.76 56.33 -3.67
C LYS A 407 -9.40 56.43 -2.28
#